data_AF-A0A3S4F327-F1
#
_entry.id   AF-A0A3S4F327-F1
#
_cell.length_a   1.000
_cell.length_b   1.000
_cell.length_c   1.000
_cell.angle_alpha   90.00
_cell.angle_beta   90.00
_cell.angle_gamma   90.00
#
_symmetry.space_group_name_H-M   'P 1'
#
loop_
_entity.id
_entity.type
_entity.pdbx_description
1 polymer ?
#
loop_
_entity_poly.entity_id
_entity_poly.type
_entity_poly.pdbx_seq_one_letter_code
_entity_poly.pdbx_strand_id
1 'polypeptide(L)'
;MGECANAVEAIGAVHKLRPDVLFLDIQMPRISGLEMVGMLDPEHRPYIVFLTAFDEYAIKAFEEHAFDYLLKPIEEKRLEKTLHRLRQERSKQDVSLLPENQQALKFIPCTGHSRIYLLQMDDVAFVSSRMSGVYVTSSEGKEGFTELTLRTLESRTPLLRCHRQFW
;
A
#
# COMPACT_ATOMS: atom_id res chain seq x y z
N MET A 1 -10.23 14.78 4.34
CA MET A 1 -8.76 14.70 4.25
C MET A 1 -8.26 13.99 5.49
N GLY A 2 -7.25 13.14 5.36
CA GLY A 2 -6.60 12.47 6.48
C GLY A 2 -5.08 12.62 6.34
N GLU A 3 -4.39 12.72 7.45
CA GLU A 3 -2.93 12.77 7.52
C GLU A 3 -2.47 11.56 8.35
N CYS A 4 -1.38 10.92 7.92
CA CYS A 4 -0.83 9.75 8.58
C CYS A 4 0.68 9.92 8.70
N ALA A 5 1.23 9.58 9.87
CA ALA A 5 2.65 9.79 10.13
C ALA A 5 3.53 8.63 9.64
N ASN A 6 2.91 7.52 9.23
CA ASN A 6 3.61 6.34 8.74
C ASN A 6 2.74 5.49 7.80
N ALA A 7 3.39 4.63 7.02
CA ALA A 7 2.75 3.72 6.06
C ALA A 7 1.62 2.87 6.67
N VAL A 8 1.77 2.51 7.93
CA VAL A 8 0.90 1.55 8.59
C VAL A 8 -0.46 2.17 8.94
N GLU A 9 -0.45 3.38 9.50
CA GLU A 9 -1.65 4.21 9.66
C GLU A 9 -2.29 4.52 8.30
N ALA A 10 -1.45 4.81 7.30
CA ALA A 10 -1.90 5.20 5.97
C ALA A 10 -2.63 4.05 5.25
N ILE A 11 -2.18 2.80 5.36
CA ILE A 11 -2.87 1.63 4.77
C ILE A 11 -4.27 1.48 5.37
N GLY A 12 -4.38 1.52 6.70
CA GLY A 12 -5.70 1.45 7.38
C GLY A 12 -6.60 2.63 7.00
N ALA A 13 -6.04 3.83 6.89
CA ALA A 13 -6.79 5.02 6.47
C ALA A 13 -7.26 4.93 5.02
N VAL A 14 -6.44 4.41 4.10
CA VAL A 14 -6.82 4.20 2.69
C VAL A 14 -7.99 3.22 2.60
N HIS A 15 -7.92 2.10 3.32
CA HIS A 15 -9.00 1.11 3.32
C HIS A 15 -10.31 1.67 3.87
N LYS A 16 -10.23 2.42 4.99
CA LYS A 16 -11.39 3.00 5.66
C LYS A 16 -12.01 4.19 4.93
N LEU A 17 -11.18 5.11 4.44
CA LEU A 17 -11.62 6.38 3.87
C LEU A 17 -11.82 6.33 2.36
N ARG A 18 -11.29 5.29 1.69
CA ARG A 18 -11.29 5.13 0.23
C ARG A 18 -11.01 6.45 -0.50
N PRO A 19 -9.85 7.08 -0.26
CA PRO A 19 -9.51 8.34 -0.91
C PRO A 19 -9.39 8.14 -2.43
N ASP A 20 -9.66 9.21 -3.19
CA ASP A 20 -9.43 9.21 -4.64
C ASP A 20 -7.93 9.42 -4.96
N VAL A 21 -7.20 10.12 -4.09
CA VAL A 21 -5.81 10.54 -4.29
C VAL A 21 -5.04 10.41 -2.98
N LEU A 22 -3.81 9.91 -3.06
CA LEU A 22 -2.87 9.80 -1.94
C LEU A 22 -1.57 10.54 -2.28
N PHE A 23 -1.21 11.54 -1.46
CA PHE A 23 0.12 12.14 -1.48
C PHE A 23 1.01 11.43 -0.48
N LEU A 24 2.11 10.83 -0.93
CA LEU A 24 2.87 9.87 -0.15
C LEU A 24 4.37 10.19 -0.16
N ASP A 25 5.01 10.22 1.00
CA ASP A 25 6.47 10.30 1.07
C ASP A 25 7.12 8.96 0.71
N ILE A 26 8.19 8.97 -0.09
CA ILE A 26 8.96 7.77 -0.37
C ILE A 26 9.78 7.37 0.86
N GLN A 27 10.37 8.34 1.55
CA GLN A 27 11.17 8.07 2.74
C GLN A 27 10.31 8.18 3.98
N MET A 28 9.93 7.02 4.50
CA MET A 28 9.26 6.88 5.78
C MET A 28 9.97 5.82 6.62
N PRO A 29 9.94 5.96 7.96
CA PRO A 29 10.51 4.95 8.84
C PRO A 29 9.82 3.60 8.68
N ARG A 30 10.60 2.52 8.70
CA ARG A 30 10.18 1.10 8.66
C ARG A 30 9.67 0.61 7.31
N ILE A 31 8.74 1.34 6.66
CA ILE A 31 8.20 1.01 5.34
C ILE A 31 8.33 2.24 4.46
N SER A 32 8.98 2.10 3.31
CA SER A 32 9.04 3.15 2.30
C SER A 32 7.68 3.37 1.63
N GLY A 33 7.43 4.56 1.07
CA GLY A 33 6.21 4.83 0.32
C GLY A 33 6.01 3.87 -0.87
N LEU A 34 7.11 3.44 -1.51
CA LEU A 34 7.06 2.46 -2.60
C LEU A 34 6.57 1.09 -2.10
N GLU A 35 7.13 0.61 -1.00
CA GLU A 35 6.70 -0.65 -0.38
C GLU A 35 5.24 -0.56 0.12
N MET A 36 4.82 0.60 0.62
CA MET A 36 3.44 0.84 1.04
C MET A 36 2.46 0.73 -0.13
N VAL A 37 2.75 1.35 -1.28
CA VAL A 37 1.90 1.21 -2.49
C VAL A 37 1.76 -0.25 -2.89
N GLY A 38 2.83 -1.01 -2.70
CA GLY A 38 2.79 -2.45 -2.86
C GLY A 38 1.73 -3.14 -1.98
N MET A 39 1.60 -2.71 -0.74
CA MET A 39 0.62 -3.28 0.18
C MET A 39 -0.84 -2.89 -0.15
N LEU A 40 -1.09 -1.93 -1.04
CA LEU A 40 -2.45 -1.51 -1.38
C LEU A 40 -3.12 -2.44 -2.41
N ASP A 41 -4.40 -2.71 -2.20
CA ASP A 41 -5.26 -3.43 -3.15
C ASP A 41 -5.25 -2.75 -4.53
N PRO A 42 -4.79 -3.44 -5.60
CA PRO A 42 -4.75 -2.88 -6.95
C PRO A 42 -6.11 -2.42 -7.48
N GLU A 43 -7.22 -3.09 -7.11
CA GLU A 43 -8.55 -2.75 -7.65
C GLU A 43 -9.13 -1.46 -7.08
N HIS A 44 -8.70 -1.07 -5.87
CA HIS A 44 -9.20 0.10 -5.16
C HIS A 44 -8.10 1.12 -4.88
N ARG A 45 -7.01 1.08 -5.65
CA ARG A 45 -5.85 1.93 -5.41
C ARG A 45 -6.16 3.39 -5.78
N PRO A 46 -5.95 4.36 -4.87
CA PRO A 46 -6.04 5.77 -5.20
C PRO A 46 -4.96 6.17 -6.22
N TYR A 47 -5.14 7.32 -6.87
CA TYR A 47 -4.05 7.96 -7.59
C TYR A 47 -2.92 8.31 -6.62
N ILE A 48 -1.73 7.75 -6.85
CA ILE A 48 -0.57 7.98 -5.98
C ILE A 48 0.27 9.13 -6.54
N VAL A 49 0.50 10.16 -5.73
CA VAL A 49 1.47 11.22 -6.01
C VAL A 49 2.60 11.13 -4.99
N PHE A 50 3.79 10.76 -5.43
CA PHE A 50 4.95 10.70 -4.53
C PHE A 50 5.53 12.08 -4.25
N LEU A 51 5.90 12.31 -3.00
CA LEU A 51 6.61 13.49 -2.52
C LEU A 51 7.97 13.02 -1.98
N THR A 52 9.10 13.51 -2.46
CA THR A 52 10.41 13.07 -1.92
C THR A 52 11.49 14.12 -2.11
N ALA A 53 12.54 14.08 -1.30
CA ALA A 53 13.73 14.91 -1.47
C ALA A 53 14.79 14.31 -2.44
N PHE A 54 14.54 13.12 -3.00
CA PHE A 54 15.55 12.34 -3.73
C PHE A 54 15.09 12.00 -5.14
N ASP A 55 15.71 12.61 -6.14
CA ASP A 55 15.42 12.49 -7.58
C ASP A 55 15.62 11.07 -8.15
N GLU A 56 16.53 10.30 -7.57
CA GLU A 56 16.87 8.93 -7.98
C GLU A 56 15.70 7.93 -7.92
N TYR A 57 14.64 8.23 -7.16
CA TYR A 57 13.46 7.37 -7.04
C TYR A 57 12.40 7.64 -8.12
N ALA A 58 12.59 8.66 -8.97
CA ALA A 58 11.62 9.00 -10.01
C ALA A 58 11.35 7.81 -10.94
N ILE A 59 12.39 7.08 -11.35
CA ILE A 59 12.27 5.91 -12.24
C ILE A 59 11.45 4.79 -11.56
N LYS A 60 11.76 4.47 -10.31
CA LYS A 60 11.03 3.45 -9.53
C LYS A 60 9.57 3.83 -9.26
N ALA A 61 9.30 5.12 -9.05
CA ALA A 61 7.94 5.62 -8.90
C ALA A 61 7.10 5.44 -10.16
N PHE A 62 7.71 5.61 -11.35
CA PHE A 62 7.05 5.30 -12.63
C PHE A 62 6.80 3.79 -12.80
N GLU A 63 7.72 2.94 -12.34
CA GLU A 63 7.56 1.47 -12.37
C GLU A 63 6.42 0.95 -11.46
N GLU A 64 6.09 1.69 -10.39
CA GLU A 64 5.01 1.37 -9.44
C GLU A 64 3.65 2.01 -9.81
N HIS A 65 3.50 2.51 -11.04
CA HIS A 65 2.29 3.16 -11.54
C HIS A 65 1.87 4.41 -10.75
N ALA A 66 2.83 5.20 -10.26
CA ALA A 66 2.51 6.50 -9.69
C ALA A 66 1.84 7.40 -10.73
N PHE A 67 0.84 8.16 -10.30
CA PHE A 67 0.20 9.18 -11.12
C PHE A 67 1.15 10.34 -11.40
N ASP A 68 1.89 10.76 -10.36
CA ASP A 68 2.89 11.81 -10.49
C ASP A 68 3.94 11.73 -9.38
N TYR A 69 5.00 12.52 -9.55
CA TYR A 69 6.14 12.57 -8.66
C TYR A 69 6.60 14.02 -8.48
N LEU A 70 6.73 14.46 -7.22
CA LEU A 70 7.06 15.82 -6.82
C LEU A 70 8.30 15.81 -5.91
N LEU A 71 9.31 16.56 -6.33
CA LEU A 71 10.52 16.79 -5.53
C LEU A 71 10.26 17.84 -4.46
N LYS A 72 10.82 17.61 -3.26
CA LYS A 72 10.87 18.56 -2.17
C LYS A 72 12.12 19.44 -2.31
N PRO A 73 12.02 20.76 -2.07
CA PRO A 73 10.80 21.51 -1.74
C PRO A 73 9.83 21.59 -2.92
N ILE A 74 8.54 21.43 -2.64
CA ILE A 74 7.52 21.34 -3.69
C ILE A 74 7.29 22.72 -4.30
N GLU A 75 7.62 22.88 -5.57
CA GLU A 75 7.30 24.09 -6.32
C GLU A 75 5.79 24.19 -6.56
N GLU A 76 5.21 25.35 -6.20
CA GLU A 76 3.77 25.61 -6.34
C GLU A 76 3.26 25.34 -7.76
N LYS A 77 3.97 25.85 -8.78
CA LYS A 77 3.65 25.61 -10.20
C LYS A 77 3.64 24.13 -10.57
N ARG A 78 4.47 23.31 -9.91
CA ARG A 78 4.55 21.87 -10.19
C ARG A 78 3.37 21.14 -9.53
N LEU A 79 3.02 21.50 -8.30
CA LEU A 79 1.84 20.99 -7.61
C LEU A 79 0.55 21.35 -8.36
N GLU A 80 0.41 22.59 -8.82
CA GLU A 80 -0.75 23.03 -9.61
C GLU A 80 -0.94 22.19 -10.87
N LYS A 81 0.15 21.91 -11.60
CA LYS A 81 0.11 21.02 -12.78
C LYS A 81 -0.39 19.62 -12.41
N THR A 82 0.08 19.04 -11.31
CA THR A 82 -0.36 17.72 -10.84
C THR A 82 -1.84 17.72 -10.48
N LEU A 83 -2.30 18.73 -9.72
CA LEU A 83 -3.71 18.87 -9.34
C LEU A 83 -4.61 19.07 -10.57
N HIS A 84 -4.16 19.84 -11.55
CA HIS A 84 -4.89 20.03 -12.80
C HIS A 84 -5.04 18.70 -13.57
N ARG A 85 -3.96 17.92 -13.69
CA ARG A 85 -4.00 16.59 -14.31
C ARG A 85 -4.93 15.63 -13.55
N LEU A 86 -4.86 15.59 -12.21
CA LEU A 86 -5.73 14.75 -11.38
C LEU A 86 -7.21 15.04 -11.62
N ARG A 87 -7.59 16.32 -11.73
CA ARG A 87 -8.96 16.74 -12.01
C ARG A 87 -9.44 16.31 -13.38
N GLN A 88 -8.58 16.35 -14.40
CA GLN A 88 -8.92 15.92 -15.75
C GLN A 88 -9.06 14.41 -15.86
N GLU A 89 -8.17 13.63 -15.26
CA GLU A 89 -8.22 12.17 -15.33
C GLU A 89 -9.43 11.60 -14.56
N ARG A 90 -9.77 12.22 -13.42
CA ARG A 90 -11.01 11.90 -12.69
C ARG A 90 -12.28 12.11 -13.51
N SER A 91 -12.26 12.99 -14.52
CA SER A 91 -13.39 13.17 -15.45
C SER A 91 -13.44 12.15 -16.58
N LYS A 92 -12.40 11.32 -16.74
CA LYS A 92 -12.24 10.33 -17.82
C LYS A 92 -12.28 8.87 -17.37
N GLN A 93 -12.40 8.58 -16.06
CA GLN A 93 -12.38 7.20 -15.56
C GLN A 93 -13.70 6.45 -15.83
N ASP A 94 -13.90 6.07 -17.09
CA ASP A 94 -14.39 4.74 -17.43
C ASP A 94 -13.14 3.84 -17.63
N VAL A 95 -13.12 2.78 -16.82
CA VAL A 95 -12.20 1.63 -16.76
C VAL A 95 -11.24 1.47 -17.95
N SER A 96 -9.92 1.47 -17.72
CA SER A 96 -9.00 0.47 -18.33
C SER A 96 -7.53 0.56 -17.90
N LEU A 97 -7.06 -0.59 -17.39
CA LEU A 97 -5.82 -1.29 -17.74
C LEU A 97 -4.47 -0.63 -17.42
N LEU A 98 -3.83 -1.06 -16.33
CA LEU A 98 -2.36 -1.08 -16.21
C LEU A 98 -1.87 -2.37 -15.52
N PRO A 99 -0.69 -2.89 -15.88
CA PRO A 99 -0.23 -4.25 -15.54
C PRO A 99 0.14 -4.38 -14.04
N GLU A 100 -0.18 -5.52 -13.42
CA GLU A 100 0.23 -5.83 -12.05
C GLU A 100 1.76 -5.97 -11.96
N ASN A 101 2.46 -4.98 -11.40
CA ASN A 101 3.85 -5.17 -10.98
C ASN A 101 3.88 -5.95 -9.65
N GLN A 102 4.24 -7.23 -9.73
CA GLN A 102 4.14 -8.25 -8.69
C GLN A 102 5.39 -8.29 -7.77
N GLN A 103 5.75 -7.17 -7.13
CA GLN A 103 6.83 -7.22 -6.13
C GLN A 103 6.38 -7.92 -4.85
N ALA A 104 7.11 -8.98 -4.47
CA ALA A 104 6.82 -9.75 -3.27
C ALA A 104 6.94 -8.88 -2.00
N LEU A 105 5.96 -8.97 -1.11
CA LEU A 105 5.93 -8.30 0.18
C LEU A 105 7.01 -8.87 1.09
N LYS A 106 7.83 -7.99 1.65
CA LYS A 106 8.82 -8.33 2.69
C LYS A 106 8.22 -8.35 4.09
N PHE A 107 7.12 -7.62 4.29
CA PHE A 107 6.45 -7.46 5.58
C PHE A 107 4.94 -7.50 5.40
N ILE A 108 4.25 -8.02 6.41
CA ILE A 108 2.79 -7.96 6.53
C ILE A 108 2.41 -7.04 7.69
N PRO A 109 1.69 -5.93 7.45
CA PRO A 109 1.21 -5.06 8.52
C PRO A 109 0.10 -5.75 9.30
N CYS A 110 0.30 -5.86 10.61
CA CYS A 110 -0.59 -6.56 11.54
C CYS A 110 -1.01 -5.62 12.68
N THR A 111 -2.30 -5.44 12.88
CA THR A 111 -2.93 -4.74 14.00
C THR A 111 -2.97 -5.65 15.23
N GLY A 112 -2.28 -5.22 16.29
CA GLY A 112 -2.41 -5.79 17.64
C GLY A 112 -3.29 -4.92 18.53
N HIS A 113 -3.43 -5.30 19.81
CA HIS A 113 -4.38 -4.70 20.77
C HIS A 113 -4.35 -3.16 20.90
N SER A 114 -3.22 -2.48 20.64
CA SER A 114 -3.15 -1.01 20.69
C SER A 114 -2.09 -0.41 19.77
N ARG A 115 -1.57 -1.19 18.81
CA ARG A 115 -0.57 -0.73 17.84
C ARG A 115 -0.55 -1.65 16.64
N ILE A 116 -0.27 -1.08 15.48
CA ILE A 116 0.02 -1.85 14.29
C ILE A 116 1.54 -2.13 14.26
N TYR A 117 1.91 -3.37 13.99
CA TYR A 117 3.29 -3.86 13.92
C TYR A 117 3.52 -4.55 12.58
N LEU A 118 4.78 -4.71 12.19
CA LEU A 118 5.16 -5.35 10.93
C LEU A 118 5.71 -6.73 11.23
N LEU A 119 5.11 -7.75 10.62
CA LEU A 119 5.61 -9.11 10.68
C LEU A 119 6.46 -9.36 9.43
N GLN A 120 7.71 -9.79 9.60
CA GLN A 120 8.55 -10.17 8.47
C GLN A 120 7.99 -11.41 7.79
N MET A 121 8.12 -11.48 6.46
CA MET A 121 7.63 -12.62 5.69
C MET A 121 8.22 -13.95 6.18
N ASP A 122 9.49 -13.98 6.57
CA ASP A 122 10.18 -15.17 7.09
C ASP A 122 9.64 -15.64 8.45
N ASP A 123 8.98 -14.75 9.20
CA ASP A 123 8.38 -15.05 10.49
C ASP A 123 6.90 -15.45 10.37
N VAL A 124 6.32 -15.45 9.17
CA VAL A 124 4.92 -15.85 8.95
C VAL A 124 4.83 -17.37 8.91
N ALA A 125 4.07 -17.95 9.84
CA ALA A 125 3.78 -19.38 9.80
C ALA A 125 2.64 -19.69 8.83
N PHE A 126 1.53 -18.98 8.97
CA PHE A 126 0.33 -19.16 8.15
C PHE A 126 -0.60 -17.95 8.26
N VAL A 127 -1.54 -17.82 7.32
CA VAL A 127 -2.56 -16.75 7.30
C VAL A 127 -3.91 -17.38 7.58
N SER A 128 -4.95 -16.67 7.99
CA SER A 128 -6.29 -17.25 8.03
C SER A 128 -7.33 -16.19 7.77
N SER A 129 -8.38 -16.55 7.05
CA SER A 129 -9.55 -15.68 6.89
C SER A 129 -10.64 -16.14 7.84
N ARG A 130 -11.14 -15.19 8.63
CA ARG A 130 -12.24 -15.35 9.57
C ARG A 130 -13.34 -14.35 9.21
N MET A 131 -14.49 -14.46 9.87
CA MET A 131 -15.61 -13.52 9.64
C MET A 131 -15.24 -12.05 9.85
N SER A 132 -14.28 -11.77 10.73
CA SER A 132 -13.81 -10.41 11.04
C SER A 132 -12.69 -9.91 10.13
N GLY A 133 -12.19 -10.74 9.20
CA GLY A 133 -11.16 -10.38 8.22
C GLY A 133 -9.97 -11.34 8.22
N VAL A 134 -8.79 -10.85 7.84
CA VAL A 134 -7.60 -11.68 7.64
C VAL A 134 -6.68 -11.58 8.86
N TYR A 135 -6.19 -12.71 9.33
CA TYR A 135 -5.28 -12.84 10.46
C TYR A 135 -4.00 -13.51 10.00
N VAL A 136 -2.86 -13.05 10.51
CA VAL A 136 -1.54 -13.58 10.20
C VAL A 136 -0.95 -14.12 11.49
N THR A 137 -0.53 -15.37 11.47
CA THR A 137 0.08 -16.04 12.61
C THR A 137 1.58 -16.13 12.41
N SER A 138 2.36 -15.66 13.38
CA SER A 138 3.81 -15.80 13.36
C SER A 138 4.26 -17.23 13.68
N SER A 139 5.50 -17.56 13.35
CA SER A 139 6.20 -18.79 13.76
C SER A 139 6.21 -19.01 15.29
N GLU A 140 6.16 -17.93 16.06
CA GLU A 140 6.03 -17.94 17.53
C GLU A 140 4.59 -18.17 18.03
N GLY A 141 3.61 -18.30 17.13
CA GLY A 141 2.19 -18.46 17.46
C GLY A 141 1.47 -17.17 17.84
N LYS A 142 2.07 -15.99 17.66
CA LYS A 142 1.40 -14.71 17.87
C LYS A 142 0.53 -14.38 16.66
N GLU A 143 -0.72 -14.04 16.92
CA GLU A 143 -1.68 -13.68 15.88
C GLU A 143 -1.87 -12.17 15.79
N GLY A 144 -1.90 -11.65 14.56
CA GLY A 144 -2.20 -10.26 14.27
C GLY A 144 -3.27 -10.14 13.20
N PHE A 145 -4.13 -9.13 13.31
CA PHE A 145 -5.12 -8.83 12.28
C PHE A 145 -4.48 -8.03 11.15
N THR A 146 -4.73 -8.32 9.88
CA THR A 146 -4.24 -7.50 8.78
C THR A 146 -5.40 -6.93 7.97
N GLU A 147 -5.26 -5.67 7.56
CA GLU A 147 -6.18 -5.02 6.61
C GLU A 147 -5.92 -5.47 5.16
N LEU A 148 -4.87 -6.27 4.92
CA LEU A 148 -4.60 -6.86 3.62
C LEU A 148 -5.61 -7.96 3.28
N THR A 149 -6.02 -8.01 2.02
CA THR A 149 -6.90 -9.08 1.53
C THR A 149 -6.11 -10.37 1.27
N LEU A 150 -6.79 -11.52 1.31
CA LEU A 150 -6.19 -12.80 0.92
C LEU A 150 -5.64 -12.77 -0.50
N ARG A 151 -6.32 -12.08 -1.44
CA ARG A 151 -5.88 -11.96 -2.82
C ARG A 151 -4.55 -11.19 -2.91
N THR A 152 -4.43 -10.09 -2.15
CA THR A 152 -3.18 -9.32 -2.08
C THR A 152 -2.04 -10.17 -1.52
N LEU A 153 -2.31 -10.97 -0.47
CA LEU A 153 -1.32 -11.87 0.11
C LEU A 153 -0.94 -13.00 -0.86
N GLU A 154 -1.90 -13.66 -1.51
CA GLU A 154 -1.67 -14.74 -2.49
C GLU A 154 -0.88 -14.25 -3.71
N SER A 155 -1.16 -13.04 -4.19
CA SER A 155 -0.47 -12.46 -5.35
C SER A 155 0.93 -11.96 -5.02
N ARG A 156 1.18 -11.53 -3.78
CA ARG A 156 2.39 -10.81 -3.41
C ARG A 156 3.23 -11.48 -2.34
N THR A 157 2.91 -12.69 -1.93
CA THR A 157 3.76 -13.46 -1.01
C THR A 157 3.97 -14.85 -1.57
N PRO A 158 5.07 -15.53 -1.20
CA PRO A 158 5.27 -16.93 -1.57
C PRO A 158 4.36 -17.90 -0.79
N LEU A 159 3.35 -17.40 -0.05
CA LEU A 159 2.45 -18.25 0.72
C LEU A 159 1.65 -19.16 -0.22
N LEU A 160 1.67 -20.44 0.10
CA LEU A 160 0.94 -21.46 -0.66
C LEU A 160 -0.47 -21.63 -0.09
N ARG A 161 -1.45 -21.66 -1.00
CA ARG A 161 -2.84 -21.88 -0.65
C ARG A 161 -3.11 -23.35 -0.34
N CYS A 162 -3.44 -23.66 0.91
CA CYS A 162 -3.62 -25.06 1.36
C CYS A 162 -5.08 -25.51 1.57
N HIS A 163 -6.06 -24.64 1.91
CA HIS A 163 -7.48 -25.06 1.98
C HIS A 163 -8.51 -23.90 1.96
N ARG A 164 -9.79 -24.21 1.71
CA ARG A 164 -10.92 -23.24 1.63
C ARG A 164 -11.30 -22.56 2.97
N GLN A 165 -10.67 -22.94 4.08
CA GLN A 165 -10.96 -22.41 5.43
C GLN A 165 -9.74 -22.24 6.35
N PHE A 166 -8.54 -22.61 5.90
CA PHE A 166 -7.29 -22.38 6.62
C PHE A 166 -6.21 -22.04 5.58
N TRP A 167 -5.52 -20.92 5.81
CA TRP A 167 -4.39 -20.44 5.01
C TRP A 167 -3.12 -20.54 5.86
#